data_AF-A0A924WYP1-F1
#
_entry.id   AF-A0A924WYP1-F1
#
_cell.length_a   1.000
_cell.length_b   1.000
_cell.length_c   1.000
_cell.angle_alpha   90.00
_cell.angle_beta   90.00
_cell.angle_gamma   90.00
#
_symmetry.space_group_name_H-M   'P 1'
#
loop_
_entity.id
_entity.type
_entity.pdbx_description
1 polymer ?
#
loop_
_entity_poly.entity_id
_entity_poly.type
_entity_poly.pdbx_seq_one_letter_code
_entity_poly.pdbx_strand_id
1 'polypeptide(L)'
;MATQSVFWKILLLAVVVGAMPLSPAQAQPKPVEKPKPIVTVTKLDNTTVRGWLIEYDADRLTVEVGPKPGSGEIVPVEWSAVSKVSNGLTQAKALDEWKAANKDNLCETCHGNRGNRCPTCHGTGHDHASSKDCAKCHGEGQIKCAAPRCKEGKIPCTGKCIKLSEGTWAKGAEGKTWRSIRWGNVELKVSSLHVGEIFELENNVPVSRGPCPVCGGKAQLDCAKCQASGFATCATCLAAKDAPDCADCEAGRVACATCKGTGLKPPAQ
;
A
#
# COMPACT_ATOMS: atom_id res chain seq x y z
N MET A 1 -8.70 29.46 -57.23
CA MET A 1 -7.49 29.09 -56.46
C MET A 1 -7.73 27.72 -55.87
N ALA A 2 -7.04 26.72 -56.40
CA ALA A 2 -7.25 25.31 -56.08
C ALA A 2 -6.28 24.89 -54.95
N THR A 3 -6.80 24.26 -53.90
CA THR A 3 -6.00 23.64 -52.84
C THR A 3 -6.35 22.17 -52.72
N GLN A 4 -5.30 21.38 -52.63
CA GLN A 4 -5.23 19.97 -53.00
C GLN A 4 -5.85 19.04 -51.96
N SER A 5 -6.59 18.06 -52.46
CA SER A 5 -7.09 16.91 -51.72
C SER A 5 -5.96 15.90 -51.53
N VAL A 6 -5.53 15.68 -50.28
CA VAL A 6 -4.50 14.70 -49.95
C VAL A 6 -5.19 13.35 -49.73
N PHE A 7 -5.16 12.52 -50.77
CA PHE A 7 -5.55 11.12 -50.75
C PHE A 7 -4.59 10.32 -49.85
N TRP A 8 -5.08 9.86 -48.70
CA TRP A 8 -4.34 8.92 -47.86
C TRP A 8 -4.59 7.49 -48.36
N LYS A 9 -3.59 6.90 -48.99
CA LYS A 9 -3.58 5.48 -49.36
C LYS A 9 -3.57 4.63 -48.09
N ILE A 10 -4.71 4.01 -47.78
CA ILE A 10 -4.82 2.94 -46.78
C ILE A 10 -4.06 1.73 -47.33
N LEU A 11 -2.86 1.51 -46.79
CA LEU A 11 -2.07 0.31 -47.04
C LEU A 11 -2.65 -0.81 -46.16
N LEU A 12 -3.44 -1.70 -46.77
CA LEU A 12 -3.88 -2.95 -46.17
C LEU A 12 -2.66 -3.85 -45.95
N LEU A 13 -2.13 -3.86 -44.73
CA LEU A 13 -1.21 -4.90 -44.27
C LEU A 13 -2.03 -6.17 -43.99
N ALA A 14 -1.96 -7.13 -44.91
CA ALA A 14 -2.42 -8.49 -44.67
C ALA A 14 -1.42 -9.17 -43.71
N VAL A 15 -1.77 -9.24 -42.42
CA VAL A 15 -1.04 -10.04 -41.44
C VAL A 15 -1.37 -11.51 -41.69
N VAL A 16 -0.46 -12.20 -42.36
CA VAL A 16 -0.48 -13.66 -42.48
C VAL A 16 -0.14 -14.24 -41.11
N VAL A 17 -1.17 -14.67 -40.37
CA VAL A 17 -1.02 -15.40 -39.12
C VAL A 17 -0.55 -16.81 -39.46
N GLY A 18 0.78 -16.98 -39.55
CA GLY A 18 1.40 -18.31 -39.65
C GLY A 18 1.14 -19.08 -38.38
N ALA A 19 0.38 -20.17 -38.47
CA ALA A 19 0.21 -21.13 -37.38
C ALA A 19 1.57 -21.78 -37.10
N MET A 20 2.28 -21.28 -36.08
CA MET A 20 3.49 -21.92 -35.59
C MET A 20 3.12 -23.23 -34.90
N PRO A 21 3.80 -24.35 -35.22
CA PRO A 21 3.61 -25.61 -34.51
C PRO A 21 3.99 -25.40 -33.04
N LEU A 22 3.03 -25.67 -32.14
CA LEU A 22 3.25 -25.68 -30.70
C LEU A 22 4.33 -26.73 -30.39
N SER A 23 5.56 -26.26 -30.14
CA SER A 23 6.64 -27.11 -29.64
C SER A 23 6.17 -27.78 -28.34
N PRO A 24 6.34 -29.11 -28.20
CA PRO A 24 5.96 -29.82 -26.99
C PRO A 24 6.70 -29.19 -25.81
N ALA A 25 5.94 -28.70 -24.83
CA ALA A 25 6.48 -28.10 -23.62
C ALA A 25 7.43 -29.12 -22.95
N GLN A 26 8.73 -28.87 -23.05
CA GLN A 26 9.73 -29.66 -22.34
C GLN A 26 9.40 -29.54 -20.86
N ALA A 27 9.05 -30.67 -20.24
CA ALA A 27 8.80 -30.75 -18.81
C ALA A 27 10.04 -30.19 -18.09
N GLN A 28 9.89 -29.01 -17.50
CA GLN A 28 10.99 -28.41 -16.75
C GLN A 28 11.38 -29.40 -15.64
N PRO A 29 12.68 -29.72 -15.48
CA PRO A 29 13.13 -30.64 -14.45
C PRO A 29 12.65 -30.12 -13.09
N LYS A 30 11.93 -30.97 -12.35
CA LYS A 30 11.42 -30.62 -11.02
C LYS A 30 12.61 -30.17 -10.16
N PRO A 31 12.57 -28.97 -9.56
CA PRO A 31 13.63 -28.51 -8.66
C PRO A 31 13.85 -29.55 -7.56
N VAL A 32 15.10 -29.94 -7.34
CA VAL A 32 15.47 -30.86 -6.26
C VAL A 32 15.15 -30.17 -4.93
N GLU A 33 14.10 -30.64 -4.25
CA GLU A 33 13.61 -30.04 -3.01
C GLU A 33 14.63 -30.29 -1.88
N LYS A 34 15.16 -29.21 -1.29
CA LYS A 34 16.07 -29.33 -0.14
C LYS A 34 15.31 -29.94 1.04
N PRO A 35 15.93 -30.85 1.82
CA PRO A 35 15.28 -31.45 2.96
C PRO A 35 14.83 -30.38 3.97
N LYS A 36 13.56 -30.44 4.38
CA LYS A 36 12.95 -29.49 5.33
C LYS A 36 13.65 -29.60 6.69
N PRO A 37 14.06 -28.49 7.34
CA PRO A 37 14.72 -28.55 8.64
C PRO A 37 13.72 -28.81 9.76
N ILE A 38 14.14 -29.58 10.77
CA ILE A 38 13.40 -29.71 12.03
C ILE A 38 13.66 -28.45 12.86
N VAL A 39 12.59 -27.83 13.35
CA VAL A 39 12.64 -26.64 14.20
C VAL A 39 11.81 -26.82 15.47
N THR A 40 12.28 -26.21 16.54
CA THR A 40 11.47 -25.91 17.74
C THR A 40 11.13 -24.42 17.72
N VAL A 41 9.84 -24.11 17.74
CA VAL A 41 9.27 -22.77 17.88
C VAL A 41 8.86 -22.58 19.32
N THR A 42 9.48 -21.64 20.02
CA THR A 42 9.08 -21.23 21.38
C THR A 42 8.18 -20.01 21.26
N LYS A 43 6.98 -20.10 21.84
CA LYS A 43 6.01 -19.01 21.86
C LYS A 43 6.23 -18.07 23.04
N LEU A 44 5.58 -16.90 23.01
CA LEU A 44 5.63 -15.90 24.08
C LEU A 44 5.02 -16.41 25.40
N ASP A 45 4.07 -17.34 25.34
CA ASP A 45 3.48 -18.01 26.51
C ASP A 45 4.35 -19.15 27.08
N ASN A 46 5.59 -19.29 26.59
CA ASN A 46 6.54 -20.37 26.88
C ASN A 46 6.11 -21.78 26.40
N THR A 47 5.01 -21.92 25.67
CA THR A 47 4.70 -23.19 24.99
C THR A 47 5.66 -23.41 23.82
N THR A 48 5.86 -24.67 23.44
CA THR A 48 6.76 -25.01 22.33
C THR A 48 6.07 -25.90 21.31
N VAL A 49 6.37 -25.67 20.04
CA VAL A 49 5.94 -26.51 18.90
C VAL A 49 7.19 -27.01 18.21
N ARG A 50 7.40 -28.34 18.20
CA ARG A 50 8.55 -28.97 17.55
C ARG A 50 8.07 -29.77 16.34
N GLY A 51 8.66 -29.53 15.19
CA GLY A 51 8.28 -30.21 13.96
C GLY A 51 9.12 -29.78 12.75
N TRP A 52 8.67 -30.16 11.56
CA TRP A 52 9.33 -29.83 10.30
C TRP A 52 8.83 -28.47 9.80
N LEU A 53 9.72 -27.52 9.52
CA LEU A 53 9.31 -26.24 8.95
C LEU A 53 8.91 -26.45 7.48
N ILE A 54 7.62 -26.32 7.17
CA ILE A 54 7.10 -26.50 5.80
C ILE A 54 7.21 -25.21 5.01
N GLU A 55 6.68 -24.12 5.59
CA GLU A 55 6.54 -22.83 4.94
C GLU A 55 6.65 -21.73 6.00
N TYR A 56 7.06 -20.55 5.56
CA TYR A 56 7.00 -19.34 6.35
C TYR A 56 6.75 -18.16 5.43
N ASP A 57 5.92 -17.24 5.91
CA ASP A 57 5.66 -15.97 5.25
C ASP A 57 5.91 -14.83 6.25
N ALA A 58 5.47 -13.62 5.89
CA ALA A 58 5.64 -12.44 6.73
C ALA A 58 4.79 -12.45 8.01
N ASP A 59 3.72 -13.25 8.05
CA ASP A 59 2.68 -13.25 9.09
C ASP A 59 2.77 -14.49 9.98
N ARG A 60 3.13 -15.66 9.42
CA ARG A 60 3.16 -16.93 10.14
C ARG A 60 4.24 -17.91 9.67
N LEU A 61 4.46 -18.89 10.51
CA LEU A 61 5.22 -20.10 10.26
C LEU A 61 4.26 -21.30 10.17
N THR A 62 4.57 -22.27 9.33
CA THR A 62 3.83 -23.52 9.25
C THR A 62 4.75 -24.69 9.61
N VAL A 63 4.43 -25.35 10.72
CA VAL A 63 5.23 -26.45 11.28
C VAL A 63 4.44 -27.75 11.21
N GLU A 64 5.03 -28.80 10.64
CA GLU A 64 4.47 -30.15 10.64
C GLU A 64 4.91 -30.93 11.87
N VAL A 65 3.98 -31.27 12.75
CA VAL A 65 4.26 -32.01 13.99
C VAL A 65 4.03 -33.49 13.75
N GLY A 66 5.11 -34.26 13.57
CA GLY A 66 5.04 -35.70 13.33
C GLY A 66 6.40 -36.40 13.37
N PRO A 67 6.42 -37.75 13.47
CA PRO A 67 7.65 -38.54 13.54
C PRO A 67 8.43 -38.57 12.23
N LYS A 68 7.75 -38.33 11.09
CA LYS A 68 8.32 -38.30 9.75
C LYS A 68 7.76 -37.11 8.97
N PRO A 69 8.50 -36.55 7.99
CA PRO A 69 7.97 -35.54 7.08
C PRO A 69 6.78 -36.09 6.28
N GLY A 70 5.70 -35.32 6.15
CA GLY A 70 4.47 -35.68 5.44
C GLY A 70 3.51 -36.59 6.21
N SER A 71 3.74 -36.86 7.49
CA SER A 71 2.88 -37.72 8.31
C SER A 71 2.28 -37.01 9.53
N GLY A 72 2.55 -35.72 9.71
CA GLY A 72 2.21 -34.96 10.90
C GLY A 72 1.00 -34.04 10.74
N GLU A 73 0.59 -33.44 11.85
CA GLU A 73 -0.40 -32.36 11.87
C GLU A 73 0.27 -31.04 11.46
N ILE A 74 -0.39 -30.28 10.58
CA ILE A 74 0.09 -28.96 10.15
C ILE A 74 -0.39 -27.92 11.17
N VAL A 75 0.56 -27.32 11.89
CA VAL A 75 0.30 -26.31 12.92
C VAL A 75 0.77 -24.94 12.42
N PRO A 76 -0.16 -24.01 12.11
CA PRO A 76 0.20 -22.62 11.86
C PRO A 76 0.56 -21.91 13.17
N VAL A 77 1.65 -21.13 13.16
CA VAL A 77 2.11 -20.34 14.29
C VAL A 77 2.35 -18.90 13.81
N GLU A 78 1.49 -17.98 14.26
CA GLU A 78 1.62 -16.55 13.96
C GLU A 78 2.93 -15.98 14.53
N TRP A 79 3.63 -15.15 13.75
CA TRP A 79 4.88 -14.51 14.20
C TRP A 79 4.69 -13.69 15.47
N SER A 80 3.51 -13.11 15.67
CA SER A 80 3.14 -12.37 16.89
C SER A 80 3.17 -13.23 18.15
N ALA A 81 3.03 -14.55 18.01
CA ALA A 81 3.10 -15.49 19.11
C ALA A 81 4.50 -16.08 19.31
N VAL A 82 5.47 -15.82 18.41
CA VAL A 82 6.80 -16.45 18.44
C VAL A 82 7.81 -15.62 19.23
N SER A 83 8.41 -16.25 20.23
CA SER A 83 9.56 -15.72 20.97
C SER A 83 10.88 -16.06 20.27
N LYS A 84 11.03 -17.32 19.85
CA LYS A 84 12.28 -17.81 19.22
C LYS A 84 12.03 -19.01 18.32
N VAL A 85 12.78 -19.10 17.23
CA VAL A 85 12.90 -20.32 16.41
C VAL A 85 14.31 -20.90 16.57
N SER A 86 14.40 -22.20 16.84
CA SER A 86 15.67 -22.89 17.16
C SER A 86 16.79 -22.75 16.11
N ASN A 87 16.44 -22.56 14.84
CA ASN A 87 17.40 -22.39 13.73
C ASN A 87 17.83 -20.92 13.52
N GLY A 88 17.38 -20.00 14.37
CA GLY A 88 17.69 -18.57 14.23
C GLY A 88 16.94 -17.86 13.10
N LEU A 89 15.87 -18.47 12.56
CA LEU A 89 14.92 -17.79 11.69
C LEU A 89 14.16 -16.73 12.51
N THR A 90 14.11 -15.51 11.96
CA THR A 90 13.38 -14.38 12.54
C THR A 90 12.33 -13.91 11.54
N GLN A 91 11.31 -13.19 12.00
CA GLN A 91 10.30 -12.60 11.12
C GLN A 91 10.95 -11.70 10.04
N ALA A 92 12.01 -10.96 10.41
CA ALA A 92 12.75 -10.12 9.47
C ALA A 92 13.40 -10.94 8.35
N LYS A 93 14.09 -12.04 8.69
CA LYS A 93 14.70 -12.92 7.68
C LYS A 93 13.64 -13.57 6.78
N ALA A 94 12.55 -14.07 7.37
CA ALA A 94 11.43 -14.63 6.62
C ALA A 94 10.84 -13.63 5.63
N LEU A 95 10.65 -12.39 6.06
CA LEU A 95 10.16 -11.31 5.22
C LEU A 95 11.13 -10.97 4.08
N ASP A 96 12.43 -10.89 4.36
CA ASP A 96 13.44 -10.56 3.34
C ASP A 96 13.59 -11.67 2.30
N GLU A 97 13.56 -12.93 2.73
CA GLU A 97 13.56 -14.09 1.83
C GLU A 97 12.29 -14.12 0.97
N TRP A 98 11.12 -13.83 1.56
CA TRP A 98 9.87 -13.70 0.81
C TRP A 98 9.95 -12.58 -0.23
N LYS A 99 10.48 -11.40 0.11
CA LYS A 99 10.66 -10.30 -0.85
C LYS A 99 11.61 -10.69 -1.98
N ALA A 100 12.70 -11.38 -1.64
CA ALA A 100 13.67 -11.83 -2.62
C ALA A 100 13.07 -12.84 -3.61
N ALA A 101 12.14 -13.69 -3.16
CA ALA A 101 11.40 -14.63 -4.00
C ALA A 101 10.26 -13.98 -4.81
N ASN A 102 9.72 -12.85 -4.34
CA ASN A 102 8.53 -12.19 -4.91
C ASN A 102 8.82 -10.81 -5.50
N LYS A 103 10.05 -10.57 -5.99
CA LYS A 103 10.49 -9.24 -6.46
C LYS A 103 9.55 -8.60 -7.47
N ASP A 104 9.01 -9.38 -8.40
CA ASP A 104 8.11 -8.91 -9.46
C ASP A 104 6.68 -8.64 -8.97
N ASN A 105 6.35 -9.10 -7.76
CA ASN A 105 5.04 -8.98 -7.13
C ASN A 105 5.02 -7.98 -5.96
N LEU A 106 6.12 -7.23 -5.75
CA LEU A 106 6.18 -6.25 -4.68
C LEU A 106 5.35 -5.01 -5.07
N CYS A 107 4.48 -4.58 -4.16
CA CYS A 107 3.78 -3.31 -4.30
C CYS A 107 4.79 -2.16 -4.46
N GLU A 108 4.59 -1.33 -5.49
CA GLU A 108 5.45 -0.19 -5.83
C GLU A 108 5.63 0.80 -4.67
N THR A 109 4.62 0.95 -3.81
CA THR A 109 4.66 1.90 -2.69
C THR A 109 5.40 1.36 -1.48
N CYS A 110 5.18 0.11 -1.09
CA CYS A 110 5.71 -0.43 0.16
C CYS A 110 6.90 -1.39 -0.03
N HIS A 111 7.18 -1.79 -1.28
CA HIS A 111 8.23 -2.76 -1.64
C HIS A 111 8.20 -4.04 -0.78
N GLY A 112 7.00 -4.52 -0.45
CA GLY A 112 6.79 -5.68 0.41
C GLY A 112 7.18 -5.47 1.87
N ASN A 113 7.58 -4.27 2.29
CA ASN A 113 7.91 -3.96 3.68
C ASN A 113 6.69 -3.97 4.62
N ARG A 114 5.46 -4.02 4.05
CA ARG A 114 4.19 -3.93 4.79
C ARG A 114 4.21 -2.77 5.80
N GLY A 115 4.94 -1.70 5.44
CA GLY A 115 5.74 -0.89 6.34
C GLY A 115 5.14 0.44 6.79
N ASN A 116 3.85 0.70 6.58
CA ASN A 116 3.19 1.73 7.37
C ASN A 116 2.86 1.16 8.76
N ARG A 117 3.90 0.78 9.50
CA ARG A 117 3.87 0.22 10.86
C ARG A 117 4.03 1.35 11.88
N CYS A 118 3.17 1.31 12.89
CA CYS A 118 3.17 2.20 14.04
C CYS A 118 4.46 2.02 14.89
N PRO A 119 5.17 3.09 15.30
CA PRO A 119 6.43 2.97 16.05
C PRO A 119 6.29 2.50 17.50
N THR A 120 5.08 2.42 18.06
CA THR A 120 4.87 2.06 19.49
C THR A 120 4.21 0.70 19.68
N CYS A 121 3.35 0.28 18.74
CA CYS A 121 2.77 -1.06 18.73
C CYS A 121 3.36 -1.94 17.62
N HIS A 122 4.31 -1.46 16.83
CA HIS A 122 4.90 -2.15 15.68
C HIS A 122 3.87 -2.72 14.66
N GLY A 123 2.63 -2.21 14.68
CA GLY A 123 1.51 -2.70 13.87
C GLY A 123 0.61 -3.75 14.54
N THR A 124 0.74 -4.01 15.85
CA THR A 124 -0.07 -5.02 16.56
C THR A 124 -1.40 -4.50 17.09
N GLY A 125 -1.59 -3.18 17.18
CA GLY A 125 -2.84 -2.60 17.70
C GLY A 125 -2.91 -2.38 19.21
N HIS A 126 -2.03 -3.01 19.97
CA HIS A 126 -2.09 -3.01 21.43
C HIS A 126 -1.00 -2.13 22.05
N ASP A 127 -1.30 -1.55 23.22
CA ASP A 127 -0.32 -0.90 24.09
C ASP A 127 0.52 -1.98 24.81
N HIS A 128 1.81 -2.09 24.46
CA HIS A 128 2.70 -3.12 25.01
C HIS A 128 2.95 -3.00 26.53
N ALA A 129 2.69 -1.85 27.14
CA ALA A 129 2.83 -1.70 28.59
C ALA A 129 1.62 -2.26 29.37
N SER A 130 0.44 -2.28 28.75
CA SER A 130 -0.81 -2.65 29.42
C SER A 130 -1.54 -3.85 28.79
N SER A 131 -1.10 -4.33 27.63
CA SER A 131 -1.78 -5.34 26.79
C SER A 131 -3.23 -4.99 26.45
N LYS A 132 -3.61 -3.71 26.56
CA LYS A 132 -4.94 -3.22 26.17
C LYS A 132 -4.88 -2.59 24.79
N ASP A 133 -6.01 -2.61 24.09
CA ASP A 133 -6.14 -1.93 22.81
C ASP A 133 -5.85 -0.43 22.98
N CYS A 134 -5.13 0.15 22.02
CA CYS A 134 -4.91 1.59 22.03
C CYS A 134 -6.28 2.29 22.03
N ALA A 135 -6.57 3.12 23.03
CA ALA A 135 -7.89 3.78 23.17
C ALA A 135 -8.29 4.68 22.00
N LYS A 136 -7.36 4.96 21.07
CA LYS A 136 -7.56 5.87 19.93
C LYS A 136 -7.68 5.16 18.58
N CYS A 137 -7.02 4.02 18.39
CA CYS A 137 -7.20 3.19 17.19
C CYS A 137 -7.85 1.84 17.46
N HIS A 138 -8.18 1.54 18.72
CA HIS A 138 -8.86 0.33 19.18
C HIS A 138 -8.27 -0.97 18.61
N GLY A 139 -6.94 -1.10 18.55
CA GLY A 139 -6.33 -2.30 17.98
C GLY A 139 -5.97 -2.21 16.50
N GLU A 140 -6.40 -1.18 15.77
CA GLU A 140 -6.23 -1.17 14.31
C GLU A 140 -4.85 -0.65 13.86
N GLY A 141 -4.09 -0.01 14.74
CA GLY A 141 -2.76 0.56 14.44
C GLY A 141 -2.77 1.76 13.48
N GLN A 142 -3.91 2.06 12.87
CA GLN A 142 -4.16 3.18 11.98
C GLN A 142 -5.45 3.89 12.40
N ILE A 143 -5.55 5.18 12.12
CA ILE A 143 -6.79 5.94 12.28
C ILE A 143 -7.16 6.60 10.97
N LYS A 144 -8.44 6.86 10.73
CA LYS A 144 -8.86 7.66 9.56
C LYS A 144 -8.07 8.96 9.51
N CYS A 145 -7.60 9.32 8.33
CA CYS A 145 -6.78 10.51 8.15
C CYS A 145 -7.59 11.76 8.52
N ALA A 146 -7.22 12.39 9.63
CA ALA A 146 -7.85 13.61 10.10
C ALA A 146 -7.33 14.88 9.37
N ALA A 147 -6.71 14.74 8.19
CA ALA A 147 -6.33 15.91 7.40
C ALA A 147 -7.60 16.66 6.92
N PRO A 148 -7.61 18.00 6.97
CA PRO A 148 -8.74 18.77 6.48
C PRO A 148 -9.11 18.38 5.04
N ARG A 149 -10.39 18.11 4.80
CA ARG A 149 -10.96 17.76 3.49
C ARG A 149 -10.43 16.44 2.89
N CYS A 150 -9.67 15.64 3.65
CA CYS A 150 -9.26 14.30 3.21
C CYS A 150 -10.43 13.33 3.33
N LYS A 151 -10.80 12.71 2.22
CA LYS A 151 -11.76 11.62 2.17
C LYS A 151 -11.10 10.45 1.46
N GLU A 152 -10.93 9.33 2.16
CA GLU A 152 -10.35 8.10 1.60
C GLU A 152 -8.99 8.33 0.92
N GLY A 153 -8.18 9.19 1.51
CA GLY A 153 -6.83 9.45 1.04
C GLY A 153 -6.73 10.49 -0.07
N LYS A 154 -7.85 11.05 -0.50
CA LYS A 154 -7.90 12.10 -1.52
C LYS A 154 -8.34 13.42 -0.90
N ILE A 155 -7.76 14.52 -1.37
CA ILE A 155 -8.23 15.88 -1.08
C ILE A 155 -8.71 16.53 -2.39
N PRO A 156 -9.68 17.46 -2.35
CA PRO A 156 -10.04 18.24 -3.53
C PRO A 156 -8.80 18.96 -4.10
N CYS A 157 -8.69 19.02 -5.43
CA CYS A 157 -7.60 19.74 -6.07
C CYS A 157 -7.59 21.22 -5.60
N THR A 158 -6.41 21.78 -5.36
CA THR A 158 -6.23 23.19 -4.98
C THR A 158 -6.31 24.14 -6.18
N GLY A 159 -6.25 23.62 -7.41
CA GLY A 159 -6.39 24.39 -8.64
C GLY A 159 -7.81 24.92 -8.88
N LYS A 160 -7.94 25.76 -9.93
CA LYS A 160 -9.21 26.39 -10.37
C LYS A 160 -10.15 25.45 -11.13
N CYS A 161 -9.88 24.16 -11.13
CA CYS A 161 -10.63 23.21 -11.92
C CYS A 161 -12.01 22.90 -11.34
N ILE A 162 -12.90 22.38 -12.18
CA ILE A 162 -14.23 21.92 -11.77
C ILE A 162 -14.08 20.76 -10.78
N LYS A 163 -14.75 20.84 -9.63
CA LYS A 163 -14.73 19.82 -8.58
C LYS A 163 -16.16 19.47 -8.17
N LEU A 164 -16.43 18.19 -7.95
CA LEU A 164 -17.73 17.73 -7.43
C LEU A 164 -17.99 18.23 -6.00
N SER A 165 -16.93 18.51 -5.23
CA SER A 165 -17.03 19.03 -3.86
C SER A 165 -17.36 20.53 -3.78
N GLU A 166 -17.50 21.23 -4.91
CA GLU A 166 -17.71 22.68 -4.95
C GLU A 166 -18.96 23.05 -5.76
N GLY A 167 -19.77 23.94 -5.20
CA GLY A 167 -21.01 24.42 -5.78
C GLY A 167 -22.19 23.45 -5.60
N THR A 168 -23.35 23.86 -6.11
CA THR A 168 -24.55 23.04 -6.12
C THR A 168 -24.64 22.28 -7.44
N TRP A 169 -24.67 20.95 -7.35
CA TRP A 169 -24.85 20.07 -8.49
C TRP A 169 -26.31 19.60 -8.55
N ALA A 170 -27.00 19.92 -9.63
CA ALA A 170 -28.35 19.43 -9.90
C ALA A 170 -28.27 18.14 -10.72
N LYS A 171 -29.13 17.15 -10.39
CA LYS A 171 -29.32 15.99 -11.25
C LYS A 171 -30.03 16.44 -12.53
N GLY A 172 -29.40 16.23 -13.68
CA GLY A 172 -30.01 16.45 -14.99
C GLY A 172 -30.69 15.20 -15.52
N ALA A 173 -31.19 15.29 -16.76
CA ALA A 173 -31.59 14.12 -17.53
C ALA A 173 -30.39 13.17 -17.72
N GLU A 174 -30.67 11.88 -17.89
CA GLU A 174 -29.65 10.84 -18.16
C GLU A 174 -28.69 10.53 -16.99
N GLY A 175 -29.02 10.93 -15.76
CA GLY A 175 -28.20 10.61 -14.58
C GLY A 175 -26.90 11.43 -14.46
N LYS A 176 -26.64 12.35 -15.40
CA LYS A 176 -25.54 13.32 -15.31
C LYS A 176 -25.89 14.41 -14.32
N THR A 177 -24.92 14.89 -13.55
CA THR A 177 -25.10 16.07 -12.71
C THR A 177 -24.55 17.30 -13.41
N TRP A 178 -25.18 18.44 -13.21
CA TRP A 178 -24.82 19.72 -13.83
C TRP A 178 -24.66 20.79 -12.76
N ARG A 179 -23.72 21.72 -12.96
CA ARG A 179 -23.63 22.95 -12.17
C ARG A 179 -23.56 24.16 -13.06
N SER A 180 -24.19 25.25 -12.62
CA SER A 180 -24.02 26.57 -13.23
C SER A 180 -22.83 27.28 -12.60
N ILE A 181 -21.94 27.82 -13.43
CA ILE A 181 -20.84 28.69 -13.04
C ILE A 181 -21.16 30.07 -13.59
N ARG A 182 -21.08 31.10 -12.74
CA ARG A 182 -21.38 32.49 -13.12
C ARG A 182 -20.15 33.37 -12.99
N TRP A 183 -19.91 34.18 -14.01
CA TRP A 183 -18.91 35.24 -14.05
C TRP A 183 -19.60 36.54 -14.48
N GLY A 184 -20.02 37.36 -13.52
CA GLY A 184 -20.85 38.52 -13.81
C GLY A 184 -22.15 38.12 -14.51
N ASN A 185 -22.37 38.61 -15.73
CA ASN A 185 -23.56 38.33 -16.55
C ASN A 185 -23.45 37.07 -17.41
N VAL A 186 -22.30 36.37 -17.37
CA VAL A 186 -22.08 35.15 -18.16
C VAL A 186 -22.33 33.93 -17.28
N GLU A 187 -23.17 33.01 -17.75
CA GLU A 187 -23.44 31.72 -17.11
C GLU A 187 -23.02 30.56 -18.01
N LEU A 188 -22.25 29.62 -17.46
CA LEU A 188 -21.91 28.36 -18.10
C LEU A 188 -22.50 27.19 -17.30
N LYS A 189 -23.21 26.30 -17.98
CA LYS A 189 -23.64 25.02 -17.42
C LYS A 189 -22.62 23.94 -17.77
N VAL A 190 -21.96 23.37 -16.76
CA VAL A 190 -21.01 22.27 -16.95
C VAL A 190 -21.58 20.97 -16.37
N SER A 191 -21.41 19.87 -17.09
CA SER A 191 -21.76 18.53 -16.60
C SER A 191 -20.64 17.94 -15.76
N SER A 192 -20.93 16.84 -15.06
CA SER A 192 -19.93 16.05 -14.32
C SER A 192 -18.82 15.46 -15.19
N LEU A 193 -18.98 15.43 -16.53
CA LEU A 193 -17.95 14.99 -17.45
C LEU A 193 -16.77 15.97 -17.56
N HIS A 194 -16.96 17.24 -17.18
CA HIS A 194 -15.92 18.25 -17.20
C HIS A 194 -15.23 18.43 -15.84
N VAL A 195 -15.43 17.50 -14.90
CA VAL A 195 -14.73 17.50 -13.62
C VAL A 195 -13.22 17.38 -13.88
N GLY A 196 -12.46 18.29 -13.28
CA GLY A 196 -11.01 18.38 -13.46
C GLY A 196 -10.56 19.29 -14.60
N GLU A 197 -11.46 19.80 -15.43
CA GLU A 197 -11.15 20.83 -16.43
C GLU A 197 -11.13 22.24 -15.85
N ILE A 198 -10.46 23.17 -16.53
CA ILE A 198 -10.47 24.59 -16.21
C ILE A 198 -11.27 25.34 -17.27
N PHE A 199 -12.16 26.23 -16.84
CA PHE A 199 -12.87 27.17 -17.71
C PHE A 199 -12.50 28.60 -17.36
N GLU A 200 -12.21 29.40 -18.38
CA GLU A 200 -11.87 30.82 -18.24
C GLU A 200 -12.73 31.66 -19.17
N LEU A 201 -12.89 32.94 -18.86
CA LEU A 201 -13.51 33.89 -19.78
C LEU A 201 -12.46 34.42 -20.75
N GLU A 202 -12.71 34.27 -22.04
CA GLU A 202 -11.98 34.92 -23.11
C GLU A 202 -12.98 35.71 -23.95
N ASN A 203 -12.83 37.05 -23.98
CA ASN A 203 -13.76 37.95 -24.67
C ASN A 203 -15.24 37.74 -24.26
N ASN A 204 -15.50 37.61 -22.95
CA ASN A 204 -16.82 37.31 -22.37
C ASN A 204 -17.44 35.96 -22.79
N VAL A 205 -16.65 35.06 -23.38
CA VAL A 205 -17.07 33.70 -23.71
C VAL A 205 -16.34 32.70 -22.80
N PRO A 206 -17.03 31.78 -22.13
CA PRO A 206 -16.39 30.71 -21.38
C PRO A 206 -15.69 29.73 -22.34
N VAL A 207 -14.39 29.54 -22.18
CA VAL A 207 -13.57 28.63 -22.99
C VAL A 207 -12.95 27.58 -22.06
N SER A 208 -13.00 26.30 -22.45
CA SER A 208 -12.27 25.24 -21.75
C SER A 208 -10.78 25.36 -22.07
N ARG A 209 -9.95 25.39 -21.02
CA ARG A 209 -8.48 25.31 -21.11
C ARG A 209 -7.98 23.87 -20.99
N GLY A 210 -8.88 22.89 -21.00
CA GLY A 210 -8.55 21.48 -20.86
C GLY A 210 -8.27 21.05 -19.41
N PRO A 211 -7.54 19.96 -19.20
CA PRO A 211 -7.34 19.38 -17.88
C PRO A 211 -6.47 20.27 -16.98
N CYS A 212 -6.78 20.28 -15.69
CA CYS A 212 -6.03 21.05 -14.71
C CYS A 212 -4.58 20.56 -14.59
N PRO A 213 -3.56 21.43 -14.72
CA PRO A 213 -2.17 21.02 -14.60
C PRO A 213 -1.79 20.59 -13.17
N VAL A 214 -2.55 21.01 -12.16
CA VAL A 214 -2.27 20.68 -10.76
C VAL A 214 -2.65 19.23 -10.43
N CYS A 215 -3.78 18.74 -10.92
CA CYS A 215 -4.26 17.37 -10.65
C CYS A 215 -4.32 16.45 -11.87
N GLY A 216 -3.85 16.91 -13.03
CA GLY A 216 -3.92 16.17 -14.28
C GLY A 216 -5.35 15.79 -14.68
N GLY A 217 -6.33 16.66 -14.41
CA GLY A 217 -7.74 16.41 -14.73
C GLY A 217 -8.50 15.51 -13.76
N LYS A 218 -7.90 15.07 -12.65
CA LYS A 218 -8.59 14.17 -11.68
C LYS A 218 -9.52 14.89 -10.70
N ALA A 219 -9.46 16.23 -10.64
CA ALA A 219 -10.13 17.09 -9.65
C ALA A 219 -9.81 16.80 -8.17
N GLN A 220 -8.91 15.86 -7.91
CA GLN A 220 -8.46 15.44 -6.59
C GLN A 220 -6.94 15.24 -6.61
N LEU A 221 -6.33 15.39 -5.44
CA LEU A 221 -4.92 15.12 -5.18
C LEU A 221 -4.82 14.07 -4.09
N ASP A 222 -3.70 13.35 -4.07
CA ASP A 222 -3.37 12.49 -2.95
C ASP A 222 -3.14 13.34 -1.70
N CYS A 223 -3.77 12.94 -0.60
CA CYS A 223 -3.57 13.59 0.67
C CYS A 223 -2.15 13.30 1.15
N ALA A 224 -1.28 14.32 1.16
CA ALA A 224 0.11 14.19 1.58
C ALA A 224 0.26 13.61 3.00
N LYS A 225 -0.71 13.84 3.90
CA LYS A 225 -0.67 13.37 5.29
C LYS A 225 -0.85 11.84 5.43
N CYS A 226 -1.59 11.21 4.53
CA CYS A 226 -1.82 9.76 4.56
C CYS A 226 -1.35 9.04 3.30
N GLN A 227 -0.73 9.75 2.36
CA GLN A 227 -0.18 9.20 1.12
C GLN A 227 -1.20 8.35 0.36
N ALA A 228 -2.38 8.91 0.11
CA ALA A 228 -3.50 8.25 -0.58
C ALA A 228 -4.17 7.06 0.12
N SER A 229 -3.69 6.61 1.28
CA SER A 229 -4.29 5.46 1.98
C SER A 229 -5.64 5.78 2.64
N GLY A 230 -5.87 7.05 2.99
CA GLY A 230 -7.03 7.46 3.79
C GLY A 230 -6.88 7.21 5.28
N PHE A 231 -5.75 6.66 5.71
CA PHE A 231 -5.43 6.39 7.09
C PHE A 231 -4.12 7.05 7.49
N ALA A 232 -4.06 7.63 8.68
CA ALA A 232 -2.86 8.18 9.27
C ALA A 232 -2.45 7.35 10.48
N THR A 233 -1.16 7.35 10.79
CA THR A 233 -0.68 6.83 12.07
C THR A 233 -1.21 7.69 13.22
N CYS A 234 -1.58 7.02 14.31
CA CYS A 234 -2.09 7.70 15.50
C CYS A 234 -0.99 8.55 16.16
N ALA A 235 -1.26 9.84 16.43
CA ALA A 235 -0.28 10.76 17.02
C ALA A 235 0.18 10.37 18.44
N THR A 236 -0.64 9.64 19.19
CA THR A 236 -0.26 9.07 20.49
C THR A 236 0.92 8.08 20.35
N CYS A 237 1.17 7.60 19.14
CA CYS A 237 2.19 6.60 18.83
C CYS A 237 3.46 7.19 18.18
N LEU A 238 3.62 8.52 18.16
CA LEU A 238 4.77 9.21 17.55
C LEU A 238 5.71 9.87 18.58
N ALA A 239 5.41 9.78 19.89
CA ALA A 239 6.11 10.55 20.91
C ALA A 239 6.97 9.66 21.83
N ALA A 240 8.27 9.55 21.55
CA ALA A 240 9.29 9.35 22.57
C ALA A 240 10.38 10.39 22.34
N LYS A 241 10.46 11.38 23.22
CA LYS A 241 11.11 12.69 22.95
C LYS A 241 12.60 12.76 23.34
N ASP A 242 13.20 11.71 23.89
CA ASP A 242 14.40 11.87 24.73
C ASP A 242 15.57 10.91 24.40
N ALA A 243 15.86 10.62 23.13
CA ALA A 243 17.04 9.83 22.75
C ALA A 243 18.01 10.64 21.87
N PRO A 244 19.18 11.04 22.37
CA PRO A 244 20.19 11.74 21.57
C PRO A 244 20.94 10.71 20.71
N ASP A 245 20.80 10.86 19.40
CA ASP A 245 21.47 10.12 18.33
C ASP A 245 20.99 8.68 18.08
N CYS A 246 19.98 8.53 17.22
CA CYS A 246 19.47 7.22 16.76
C CYS A 246 19.06 7.18 15.28
N ALA A 247 19.64 8.01 14.40
CA ALA A 247 19.23 8.06 12.98
C ALA A 247 19.36 6.69 12.26
N ASP A 248 20.42 5.92 12.52
CA ASP A 248 20.61 4.58 11.92
C ASP A 248 19.91 3.45 12.68
N CYS A 249 19.55 3.72 13.94
CA CYS A 249 18.84 2.81 14.84
C CYS A 249 17.32 2.83 14.59
N GLU A 250 16.74 4.01 14.37
CA GLU A 250 15.32 4.20 14.02
C GLU A 250 14.98 3.64 12.63
N ALA A 251 15.97 3.55 11.74
CA ALA A 251 15.84 2.89 10.44
C ALA A 251 16.03 1.36 10.51
N GLY A 252 16.36 0.79 11.68
CA GLY A 252 16.54 -0.65 11.88
C GLY A 252 17.77 -1.24 11.19
N ARG A 253 18.79 -0.43 10.86
CA ARG A 253 19.95 -0.86 10.05
C ARG A 253 21.10 -1.45 10.88
N VAL A 254 21.20 -1.12 12.16
CA VAL A 254 22.27 -1.56 13.07
C VAL A 254 21.79 -1.74 14.51
N ALA A 255 22.38 -2.71 15.21
CA ALA A 255 22.13 -2.93 16.64
C ALA A 255 23.08 -2.10 17.51
N CYS A 256 22.55 -1.24 18.40
CA CYS A 256 23.36 -0.50 19.37
C CYS A 256 23.24 -1.08 20.79
N ALA A 257 24.24 -0.83 21.64
CA ALA A 257 24.30 -1.35 23.01
C ALA A 257 23.11 -0.88 23.89
N THR A 258 22.53 0.27 23.58
CA THR A 258 21.42 0.87 24.33
C THR A 258 20.08 0.17 24.06
N CYS A 259 19.88 -0.36 22.86
CA CYS A 259 18.62 -1.00 22.46
C CYS A 259 18.75 -2.49 22.10
N LYS A 260 19.97 -3.05 22.07
CA LYS A 260 20.25 -4.43 21.59
C LYS A 260 19.63 -4.73 20.21
N GLY A 261 19.49 -3.70 19.35
CA GLY A 261 18.90 -3.83 18.01
C GLY A 261 17.38 -3.69 17.92
N THR A 262 16.69 -3.32 19.01
CA THR A 262 15.23 -3.14 19.02
C THR A 262 14.77 -1.69 18.79
N GLY A 263 15.69 -0.72 18.82
CA GLY A 263 15.36 0.70 18.69
C GLY A 263 14.86 1.39 19.96
N LEU A 264 14.79 0.71 21.12
CA LEU A 264 14.30 1.29 22.38
C LEU A 264 15.23 1.02 23.58
N LYS A 265 15.39 2.00 24.47
CA LYS A 265 16.08 1.86 25.75
C LYS A 265 15.21 1.04 26.71
N PRO A 266 15.70 -0.04 27.34
CA PRO A 266 14.94 -0.75 28.36
C PRO A 266 14.61 0.19 29.52
N PRO A 267 13.44 0.04 30.18
CA PRO A 267 13.12 0.83 31.36
C PRO A 267 14.24 0.66 32.39
N ALA A 268 14.63 1.77 33.03
CA ALA A 268 15.60 1.74 34.11
C ALA A 268 15.07 0.81 35.21
N GLN A 269 15.86 -0.20 35.57
CA GLN A 269 15.60 -1.07 36.71
C GLN A 269 15.81 -0.32 38.02
#